data_AF-A0A534SEZ0-F1
#
_entry.id   AF-A0A534SEZ0-F1
#
_cell.length_a   1.000
_cell.length_b   1.000
_cell.length_c   1.000
_cell.angle_alpha   90.00
_cell.angle_beta   90.00
_cell.angle_gamma   90.00
#
_symmetry.space_group_name_H-M   'P 1'
#
loop_
_entity.id
_entity.type
_entity.pdbx_description
1 polymer ?
#
loop_
_entity_poly.entity_id
_entity_poly.type
_entity_poly.pdbx_seq_one_letter_code
_entity_poly.pdbx_strand_id
1 'polypeptide(L)'
;MSEAGKITDEGIAQLRTRIGKGFPGRRPWRTEATRDAIYHLALAIGDLSPLYLDEDYARRTRWGTLIAPPIIVQSMDTLRAVGSSGLPEGLPGVHSIWTGSRYEWAR
;
A
#
# COMPACT_ATOMS: atom_id res chain seq x y z
N MET A 1 -30.39 -10.47 -26.72
CA MET A 1 -29.12 -9.81 -26.34
C MET A 1 -28.47 -10.65 -25.25
N SER A 2 -27.15 -10.83 -25.25
CA SER A 2 -26.49 -11.66 -24.23
C SER A 2 -26.54 -10.97 -22.86
N GLU A 3 -26.68 -11.75 -21.79
CA GLU A 3 -26.71 -11.25 -20.39
C GLU A 3 -25.32 -10.99 -19.81
N ALA A 4 -24.25 -11.29 -20.55
CA ALA A 4 -22.88 -11.12 -20.07
C ALA A 4 -22.42 -9.65 -20.15
N GLY A 5 -21.59 -9.22 -19.18
CA GLY A 5 -20.93 -7.91 -19.23
C GLY A 5 -21.76 -6.72 -18.71
N LYS A 6 -22.95 -6.96 -18.15
CA LYS A 6 -23.80 -5.88 -17.63
C LYS A 6 -23.46 -5.56 -16.17
N ILE A 7 -23.56 -4.28 -15.83
CA ILE A 7 -23.61 -3.81 -14.44
C ILE A 7 -25.05 -3.99 -13.95
N THR A 8 -25.25 -4.76 -12.89
CA THR A 8 -26.57 -5.06 -12.33
C THR A 8 -26.67 -4.60 -10.88
N ASP A 9 -27.90 -4.36 -10.41
CA ASP A 9 -28.15 -4.02 -9.01
C ASP A 9 -27.68 -5.13 -8.06
N GLU A 10 -27.81 -6.38 -8.46
CA GLU A 10 -27.28 -7.52 -7.72
C GLU A 10 -25.75 -7.49 -7.62
N GLY A 11 -25.04 -7.22 -8.73
CA GLY A 11 -23.59 -7.08 -8.72
C GLY A 11 -23.11 -5.92 -7.84
N ILE A 12 -23.83 -4.80 -7.85
CA ILE A 12 -23.59 -3.66 -6.96
C ILE A 12 -23.83 -4.07 -5.50
N ALA A 13 -24.91 -4.79 -5.21
CA ALA A 13 -25.23 -5.27 -3.87
C ALA A 13 -24.15 -6.23 -3.35
N GLN A 14 -23.65 -7.15 -4.17
CA GLN A 14 -22.55 -8.05 -3.84
C GLN A 14 -21.26 -7.28 -3.51
N LEU A 15 -20.88 -6.29 -4.33
CA LEU A 15 -19.69 -5.46 -4.06
C LEU A 15 -19.82 -4.66 -2.76
N ARG A 16 -21.02 -4.13 -2.46
CA ARG A 16 -21.27 -3.43 -1.18
C ARG A 16 -20.98 -4.31 0.03
N THR A 17 -21.17 -5.63 -0.07
CA THR A 17 -20.84 -6.55 1.03
C THR A 17 -19.35 -6.63 1.35
N ARG A 18 -18.47 -6.12 0.49
CA ARG A 18 -17.00 -6.10 0.70
C ARG A 18 -16.53 -4.89 1.50
N ILE A 19 -17.36 -3.85 1.67
CA ILE A 19 -16.99 -2.67 2.45
C ILE A 19 -16.63 -3.08 3.88
N GLY A 20 -15.48 -2.62 4.36
CA GLY A 20 -14.95 -2.95 5.69
C GLY A 20 -14.34 -4.35 5.81
N LYS A 21 -14.36 -5.18 4.76
CA LYS A 21 -13.71 -6.49 4.75
C LYS A 21 -12.28 -6.36 4.20
N GLY A 22 -11.33 -6.87 4.96
CA GLY A 22 -9.94 -7.00 4.50
C GLY A 22 -9.76 -8.10 3.45
N PHE A 23 -8.49 -8.40 3.17
CA PHE A 23 -8.09 -9.42 2.21
C PHE A 23 -7.48 -10.63 2.94
N PRO A 24 -8.26 -11.70 3.18
CA PRO A 24 -7.76 -12.89 3.87
C PRO A 24 -6.69 -13.60 3.04
N GLY A 25 -5.71 -14.22 3.70
CA GLY A 25 -4.68 -15.03 3.06
C GLY A 25 -3.61 -14.25 2.29
N ARG A 26 -3.63 -12.91 2.32
CA ARG A 26 -2.60 -12.08 1.68
C ARG A 26 -1.47 -11.76 2.64
N ARG A 27 -0.24 -11.92 2.18
CA ARG A 27 0.97 -11.46 2.86
C ARG A 27 1.44 -10.13 2.23
N PRO A 28 1.75 -9.09 3.02
CA PRO A 28 2.36 -7.88 2.48
C PRO A 28 3.68 -8.16 1.74
N TRP A 29 4.07 -7.23 0.87
CA TRP A 29 5.36 -7.31 0.18
C TRP A 29 6.53 -7.33 1.18
N ARG A 30 6.50 -6.43 2.17
CA ARG A 30 7.44 -6.35 3.29
C ARG A 30 6.71 -6.48 4.61
N THR A 31 7.35 -7.18 5.55
CA THR A 31 6.92 -7.25 6.94
C THR A 31 7.89 -6.53 7.89
N GLU A 32 9.06 -6.12 7.36
CA GLU A 32 10.11 -5.44 8.10
C GLU A 32 10.64 -4.24 7.30
N ALA A 33 10.98 -3.17 8.02
CA ALA A 33 11.58 -1.95 7.48
C ALA A 33 13.10 -1.99 7.69
N THR A 34 13.81 -2.84 6.95
CA THR A 34 15.27 -2.98 7.08
C THR A 34 15.97 -1.73 6.51
N ARG A 35 17.21 -1.48 6.95
CA ARG A 35 18.04 -0.38 6.42
C ARG A 35 18.18 -0.46 4.89
N ASP A 36 18.35 -1.66 4.36
CA ASP A 36 18.46 -1.88 2.92
C ASP A 36 17.15 -1.57 2.17
N ALA A 37 16.01 -1.97 2.74
CA ALA A 37 14.71 -1.63 2.17
C ALA A 37 14.45 -0.11 2.19
N ILE A 38 14.88 0.58 3.24
CA ILE A 38 14.82 2.03 3.38
C ILE A 38 15.70 2.71 2.33
N TYR A 39 16.95 2.27 2.17
CA TYR A 39 17.90 2.77 1.18
C TYR A 39 17.34 2.65 -0.25
N HIS A 40 16.89 1.46 -0.63
CA HIS A 40 16.32 1.21 -1.94
C HIS A 40 15.05 2.03 -2.21
N LEU A 41 14.21 2.22 -1.19
CA LEU A 41 13.02 3.05 -1.33
C LEU A 41 13.37 4.52 -1.53
N ALA A 42 14.30 5.06 -0.73
CA ALA A 42 14.76 6.45 -0.84
C ALA A 42 15.28 6.75 -2.25
N LEU A 43 16.09 5.84 -2.82
CA LEU A 43 16.55 5.93 -4.21
C LEU A 43 15.39 5.85 -5.20
N ALA A 44 14.48 4.90 -5.03
CA ALA A 44 13.38 4.66 -5.98
C ALA A 44 12.41 5.84 -6.09
N ILE A 45 12.18 6.56 -4.98
CA ILE A 45 11.30 7.74 -4.96
C ILE A 45 12.05 9.05 -5.18
N GLY A 46 13.39 9.03 -5.14
CA GLY A 46 14.23 10.22 -5.28
C GLY A 46 14.28 11.13 -4.04
N ASP A 47 13.76 10.70 -2.89
CA ASP A 47 13.86 11.42 -1.61
C ASP A 47 15.09 10.89 -0.85
N LEU A 48 16.20 11.62 -1.01
CA LEU A 48 17.50 11.27 -0.44
C LEU A 48 17.76 11.99 0.90
N SER A 49 16.71 12.27 1.66
CA SER A 49 16.85 12.91 2.98
C SER A 49 17.87 12.18 3.85
N PRO A 50 18.79 12.91 4.53
CA PRO A 50 19.79 12.29 5.41
C PRO A 50 19.14 11.58 6.61
N LEU A 51 17.87 11.87 6.92
CA LEU A 51 17.10 11.14 7.93
C LEU A 51 16.97 9.63 7.64
N TYR A 52 17.09 9.22 6.38
CA TYR A 52 16.95 7.83 5.96
C TYR A 52 18.29 7.15 5.69
N LEU A 53 19.35 7.93 5.43
CA LEU A 53 20.60 7.44 4.84
C LEU A 53 21.84 7.71 5.69
N ASP A 54 21.83 8.75 6.52
CA ASP A 54 22.97 9.21 7.32
C ASP A 54 22.70 9.01 8.81
N GLU A 55 23.39 8.04 9.42
CA GLU A 55 23.23 7.73 10.84
C GLU A 55 23.74 8.85 11.76
N ASP A 56 24.80 9.58 11.38
CA ASP A 56 25.34 10.68 12.17
C ASP A 56 24.39 11.87 12.17
N TYR A 57 23.76 12.15 11.02
CA TYR A 57 22.67 13.11 10.95
C TYR A 57 21.49 12.66 11.82
N ALA A 58 21.02 11.42 11.66
CA ALA A 58 19.85 10.91 12.37
C ALA A 58 20.04 10.89 13.90
N ARG A 59 21.22 10.51 14.39
CA ARG A 59 21.62 10.55 15.82
C ARG A 59 21.48 11.94 16.44
N ARG A 60 21.68 13.00 15.66
CA ARG A 60 21.58 14.40 16.11
C ARG A 60 20.15 14.96 16.06
N THR A 61 19.21 14.21 15.48
CA THR A 61 17.80 14.60 15.43
C THR A 61 17.02 14.05 16.63
N ARG A 62 15.77 14.50 16.80
CA ARG A 62 14.87 13.97 17.83
C ARG A 62 14.60 12.46 17.71
N TRP A 63 14.88 11.87 16.55
CA TRP A 63 14.63 10.45 16.28
C TRP A 63 15.74 9.55 16.79
N GLY A 64 16.98 10.05 16.89
CA GLY A 64 18.15 9.32 17.42
C GLY A 64 18.65 8.15 16.55
N THR A 65 17.91 7.76 15.51
CA THR A 65 18.24 6.68 14.58
C THR A 65 17.62 6.97 13.22
N LEU A 66 18.06 6.23 12.19
CA LEU A 66 17.46 6.30 10.86
C LEU A 66 15.96 6.00 10.95
N ILE A 67 15.17 6.81 10.24
CA ILE A 67 13.75 6.55 10.03
C ILE A 67 13.54 6.08 8.58
N ALA A 68 12.37 5.51 8.31
CA ALA A 68 11.99 5.17 6.94
C ALA A 68 11.26 6.34 6.27
N PRO A 69 11.35 6.48 4.93
CA PRO A 69 10.42 7.29 4.18
C PRO A 69 8.98 6.91 4.54
N PRO A 70 8.09 7.88 4.87
CA PRO A 70 6.72 7.58 5.33
C PRO A 70 5.94 6.67 4.37
N ILE A 71 6.24 6.75 3.07
CA ILE A 71 5.59 5.99 2.01
C ILE A 71 5.89 4.48 2.04
N ILE A 72 6.86 4.03 2.86
CA ILE A 72 7.21 2.60 2.99
C ILE A 72 6.02 1.72 3.37
N VAL A 73 5.03 2.30 4.06
CA VAL A 73 3.78 1.63 4.46
C VAL A 73 3.02 1.04 3.28
N GLN A 74 3.13 1.61 2.07
CA GLN A 74 2.53 1.03 0.86
C GLN A 74 3.10 -0.35 0.50
N SER A 75 4.31 -0.67 0.94
CA SER A 75 4.88 -2.00 0.74
C SER A 75 4.57 -2.97 1.88
N MET A 76 3.85 -2.51 2.91
CA MET A 76 3.57 -3.26 4.14
C MET A 76 2.08 -3.54 4.35
N ASP A 77 1.22 -3.08 3.44
CA ASP A 77 -0.20 -3.43 3.45
C ASP A 77 -0.49 -4.73 2.66
N THR A 78 -1.63 -5.36 2.96
CA THR A 78 -2.10 -6.60 2.29
C THR A 78 -2.82 -6.33 0.96
N LEU A 79 -3.18 -5.09 0.67
CA LEU A 79 -3.89 -4.71 -0.55
C LEU A 79 -2.94 -4.65 -1.77
N ARG A 80 -1.67 -4.35 -1.52
CA ARG A 80 -0.54 -4.37 -2.47
C ARG A 80 0.34 -5.60 -2.30
N ALA A 81 -0.22 -6.69 -1.78
CA ALA A 81 0.45 -7.97 -1.66
C ALA A 81 0.97 -8.47 -3.02
N VAL A 82 2.12 -9.14 -3.01
CA VAL A 82 2.78 -9.66 -4.21
C VAL A 82 1.84 -10.57 -4.98
N GLY A 83 1.68 -10.36 -6.29
CA GLY A 83 0.83 -11.19 -7.13
C GLY A 83 -0.67 -11.06 -6.84
N SER A 84 -1.08 -10.09 -6.03
CA SER A 84 -2.50 -9.86 -5.68
C SER A 84 -2.82 -8.36 -5.57
N SER A 85 -2.11 -7.53 -6.34
CA SER A 85 -2.30 -6.07 -6.33
C SER A 85 -3.71 -5.70 -6.76
N GLY A 86 -4.42 -4.99 -5.89
CA GLY A 86 -5.77 -4.47 -6.16
C GLY A 86 -6.90 -5.35 -5.62
N LEU A 87 -8.12 -4.95 -5.99
CA LEU A 87 -9.33 -5.69 -5.69
C LEU A 87 -9.44 -6.86 -6.65
N PRO A 88 -9.50 -8.11 -6.16
CA PRO A 88 -9.74 -9.26 -7.03
C PRO A 88 -11.21 -9.32 -7.48
N GLU A 89 -12.08 -8.52 -6.86
CA GLU A 89 -13.52 -8.44 -7.12
C GLU A 89 -13.88 -7.13 -7.85
N GLY A 90 -14.79 -7.20 -8.83
CA GLY A 90 -15.25 -6.04 -9.60
C GLY A 90 -16.51 -6.35 -10.41
N LEU A 91 -17.07 -5.33 -11.07
CA LEU A 91 -18.19 -5.51 -11.99
C LEU A 91 -17.69 -5.97 -13.37
N PRO A 92 -18.50 -6.73 -14.14
CA PRO A 92 -18.14 -7.11 -15.50
C PRO A 92 -17.76 -5.89 -16.35
N GLY A 93 -16.58 -5.91 -16.96
CA GLY A 93 -16.09 -4.82 -17.81
C GLY A 93 -15.63 -3.55 -17.07
N VAL A 94 -15.63 -3.54 -15.73
CA VAL A 94 -15.23 -2.38 -14.92
C VAL A 94 -13.90 -2.65 -14.24
N HIS A 95 -12.89 -1.86 -14.61
CA HIS A 95 -11.57 -1.92 -13.98
C HIS A 95 -11.56 -1.09 -12.68
N SER A 96 -11.11 -1.68 -11.58
CA SER A 96 -10.86 -0.95 -10.35
C SER A 96 -9.57 -0.14 -10.47
N ILE A 97 -9.64 1.17 -10.21
CA ILE A 97 -8.47 2.04 -10.13
C ILE A 97 -8.24 2.51 -8.70
N TRP A 98 -6.97 2.68 -8.33
CA TRP A 98 -6.61 3.28 -7.05
C TRP A 98 -7.01 4.76 -7.03
N THR A 99 -7.91 5.15 -6.13
CA THR A 99 -8.39 6.55 -6.04
C THR A 99 -7.67 7.36 -4.99
N GLY A 100 -7.14 6.75 -3.93
CA GLY A 100 -6.41 7.46 -2.88
C GLY A 100 -6.11 6.61 -1.66
N SER A 101 -5.21 7.12 -0.81
CA SER A 101 -4.90 6.57 0.51
C SER A 101 -4.84 7.71 1.51
N ARG A 102 -5.28 7.47 2.74
CA ARG A 102 -5.03 8.37 3.88
C ARG A 102 -4.18 7.61 4.90
N TYR A 103 -3.12 8.25 5.33
CA TYR A 103 -2.22 7.74 6.36
C TYR A 103 -2.07 8.81 7.44
N GLU A 104 -1.95 8.37 8.69
CA GLU A 104 -1.73 9.23 9.85
C GLU A 104 -0.58 8.64 10.66
N TRP A 105 0.37 9.48 11.05
CA TRP A 105 1.56 9.09 11.80
C TRP A 105 1.41 9.58 13.23
N ALA A 106 1.32 8.64 14.17
CA ALA A 106 1.25 8.96 15.59
C ALA A 106 2.62 9.33 16.18
N ARG A 107 3.69 8.79 15.59
CA ARG A 107 5.08 8.99 15.98
C ARG A 107 5.99 8.75 14.79
#